data_AF-A0A645EXY4-F1
#
_entry.id   AF-A0A645EXY4-F1
#
_cell.length_a   1.000
_cell.length_b   1.000
_cell.length_c   1.000
_cell.angle_alpha   90.00
_cell.angle_beta   90.00
_cell.angle_gamma   90.00
#
_symmetry.space_group_name_H-M   'P 1'
#
loop_
_entity.id
_entity.type
_entity.pdbx_description
1 polymer ?
#
loop_
_entity_poly.entity_id
_entity_poly.type
_entity_poly.pdbx_seq_one_letter_code
_entity_poly.pdbx_strand_id
1 'polypeptide(L)'
;MSSNQDKIFARYSRHSEDGRETISRTNSLEYYYTKKHLEGFITKESKVLEVGCATGYYGMHYADKCGEYVGIDIYPPHIKIFK
;
A
#
# COMPACT_ATOMS: atom_id res chain seq x y z
N MET A 1 27.31 -7.74 -5.77
CA MET A 1 26.43 -6.71 -6.39
C MET A 1 25.18 -6.64 -5.55
N SER A 2 24.92 -5.52 -4.86
CA SER A 2 23.64 -5.38 -4.15
C SER A 2 22.55 -5.25 -5.20
N SER A 3 21.67 -6.25 -5.26
CA SER A 3 20.46 -6.16 -6.07
C SER A 3 19.60 -5.04 -5.49
N ASN A 4 18.77 -4.38 -6.31
CA ASN A 4 17.83 -3.35 -5.80
C ASN A 4 16.94 -3.92 -4.68
N GLN A 5 16.65 -5.22 -4.70
CA GLN A 5 15.95 -5.94 -3.64
C GLN A 5 16.67 -5.81 -2.29
N ASP A 6 17.99 -5.98 -2.22
CA ASP A 6 18.73 -5.90 -0.96
C ASP A 6 18.64 -4.49 -0.34
N LYS A 7 18.68 -3.44 -1.18
CA LYS A 7 18.51 -2.05 -0.73
C LYS A 7 17.10 -1.79 -0.21
N ILE A 8 16.09 -2.32 -0.91
CA ILE A 8 14.69 -2.23 -0.50
C ILE A 8 14.49 -2.92 0.86
N PHE A 9 15.01 -4.14 1.02
CA PHE A 9 14.91 -4.90 2.27
C PHE A 9 15.62 -4.18 3.43
N ALA A 10 16.81 -3.61 3.18
CA ALA A 10 17.54 -2.84 4.18
C ALA A 10 16.80 -1.57 4.61
N ARG A 11 16.05 -0.94 3.70
CA ARG A 11 15.23 0.24 4.00
C ARG A 11 14.03 -0.12 4.89
N TYR A 12 13.25 -1.13 4.50
CA TYR A 12 12.00 -1.49 5.18
C TYR A 12 12.19 -2.34 6.44
N SER A 13 13.33 -3.00 6.60
CA SER A 13 13.67 -3.67 7.88
C SER A 13 13.90 -2.71 9.05
N ARG A 14 14.13 -1.43 8.79
CA ARG A 14 14.42 -0.42 9.82
C ARG A 14 13.23 0.48 10.16
N HIS A 15 12.17 0.43 9.37
CA HIS A 15 11.02 1.33 9.49
C HIS A 15 9.72 0.55 9.30
N SER A 16 8.81 0.67 10.27
CA SER A 16 7.45 0.17 10.10
C SER A 16 6.69 1.10 9.16
N GLU A 17 6.03 0.53 8.15
CA GLU A 17 5.10 1.27 7.28
C GLU A 17 3.70 1.41 7.89
N ASP A 18 3.42 0.69 8.98
CA ASP A 18 2.15 0.79 9.69
C ASP A 18 1.96 2.18 10.32
N GLY A 19 0.82 2.81 10.05
CA GLY A 19 0.49 4.17 10.49
C GLY A 19 1.30 5.29 9.83
N ARG A 20 2.03 5.02 8.74
CA ARG A 20 2.91 6.01 8.08
C ARG A 20 2.19 7.27 7.63
N GLU A 21 0.92 7.17 7.25
CA GLU A 21 0.05 8.29 6.89
C GLU A 21 -0.17 9.29 8.02
N THR A 22 -0.01 8.86 9.29
CA THR A 22 -0.21 9.70 10.48
C THR A 22 1.09 10.36 10.97
N ILE A 23 2.25 9.90 10.49
CA ILE A 23 3.57 10.36 10.96
C ILE A 23 3.84 11.83 10.60
N SER A 24 3.26 12.33 9.51
CA SER A 24 3.42 13.74 9.13
C SER A 24 2.23 14.26 8.33
N ARG A 25 2.01 15.58 8.38
CA ARG A 25 1.01 16.26 7.54
C ARG A 25 1.20 15.95 6.05
N THR A 26 2.44 15.84 5.59
CA THR A 26 2.75 15.52 4.19
C THR A 26 2.27 14.12 3.81
N ASN A 27 2.49 13.12 4.66
CA ASN A 27 2.02 11.75 4.40
C ASN A 27 0.49 11.68 4.42
N SER A 28 -0.17 12.43 5.32
CA SER A 28 -1.63 12.50 5.35
C SER A 28 -2.20 13.14 4.08
N LEU A 29 -1.51 14.15 3.52
CA LEU A 29 -1.92 14.79 2.27
C LEU A 29 -1.77 13.85 1.08
N GLU A 30 -0.65 13.12 0.97
CA GLU A 30 -0.46 12.11 -0.08
C GLU A 30 -1.59 11.09 -0.06
N TYR A 31 -1.87 10.50 1.11
CA TYR A 31 -2.98 9.56 1.26
C TYR A 31 -4.35 10.14 0.88
N TYR A 32 -4.63 11.37 1.32
CA TYR A 32 -5.89 12.04 1.00
C TYR A 32 -6.04 12.30 -0.51
N TYR A 33 -5.02 12.86 -1.15
CA TYR A 33 -5.09 13.22 -2.56
C TYR A 33 -5.08 11.99 -3.47
N THR A 34 -4.30 10.96 -3.14
CA THR A 34 -4.33 9.69 -3.89
C THR A 34 -5.74 9.13 -3.93
N LYS A 35 -6.43 9.06 -2.78
CA LYS A 35 -7.82 8.60 -2.74
C LYS A 35 -8.77 9.49 -3.53
N LYS A 36 -8.64 10.81 -3.37
CA LYS A 36 -9.47 11.79 -4.06
C LYS A 36 -9.34 11.68 -5.58
N HIS A 37 -8.13 11.43 -6.09
CA HIS A 37 -7.90 11.28 -7.53
C HIS A 37 -8.40 9.94 -8.08
N LEU A 38 -8.46 8.91 -7.25
CA LEU A 38 -9.01 7.59 -7.61
C LEU A 38 -10.52 7.46 -7.38
N GLU A 39 -11.14 8.48 -6.77
CA GLU A 39 -12.59 8.50 -6.53
C GLU A 39 -13.36 8.45 -7.85
N GLY A 40 -14.33 7.54 -7.93
CA GLY A 40 -15.14 7.30 -9.14
C GLY A 40 -14.49 6.41 -10.21
N PHE A 41 -13.19 6.12 -10.11
CA PHE A 41 -12.52 5.18 -11.03
C PHE A 41 -12.61 3.72 -10.57
N ILE A 42 -12.61 3.49 -9.25
CA ILE A 42 -12.74 2.15 -8.67
C ILE A 42 -14.21 1.93 -8.30
N THR A 43 -14.82 0.94 -8.95
CA THR A 43 -16.22 0.55 -8.76
C THR A 43 -16.34 -0.91 -8.31
N LYS A 44 -17.55 -1.34 -7.94
CA LYS A 44 -17.83 -2.71 -7.48
C LYS A 44 -17.58 -3.80 -8.53
N GLU A 45 -17.50 -3.42 -9.79
CA GLU A 45 -17.20 -4.30 -10.92
C GLU A 45 -15.69 -4.34 -11.22
N SER A 46 -14.91 -3.44 -10.61
CA SER A 46 -13.48 -3.33 -10.84
C SER A 46 -12.70 -4.45 -10.16
N LYS A 47 -11.66 -4.93 -10.85
CA LYS A 47 -10.60 -5.76 -10.30
C LYS A 47 -9.32 -4.92 -10.18
N VAL A 48 -8.80 -4.76 -8.98
CA VAL A 48 -7.70 -3.84 -8.68
C VAL A 48 -6.44 -4.63 -8.33
N LEU A 49 -5.32 -4.26 -8.97
CA LEU A 49 -3.98 -4.73 -8.64
C LEU A 49 -3.16 -3.55 -8.12
N GLU A 50 -2.69 -3.64 -6.88
CA GLU A 50 -1.74 -2.69 -6.29
C GLU A 50 -0.34 -3.32 -6.26
N VAL A 51 0.62 -2.68 -6.93
CA VAL A 51 2.02 -3.09 -6.96
C VAL A 51 2.81 -2.25 -5.95
N GLY A 52 3.38 -2.91 -4.94
CA GLY A 52 4.05 -2.25 -3.82
C GLY A 52 3.06 -1.78 -2.75
N CYS A 53 2.19 -2.68 -2.30
CA CYS A 53 1.10 -2.34 -1.37
C CYS A 53 1.53 -2.07 0.08
N ALA A 54 2.81 -2.30 0.42
CA ALA A 54 3.31 -2.25 1.78
C ALA A 54 2.36 -3.00 2.74
N THR A 55 2.02 -2.40 3.88
CA THR A 55 1.08 -2.93 4.88
C THR A 55 -0.39 -2.78 4.48
N GLY A 56 -0.68 -2.66 3.17
CA GLY A 56 -2.01 -2.76 2.56
C GLY A 56 -2.98 -1.63 2.88
N TYR A 57 -2.48 -0.43 3.20
CA TYR A 57 -3.31 0.69 3.66
C TYR A 57 -4.38 1.13 2.63
N TYR A 58 -4.03 1.18 1.34
CA TYR A 58 -4.99 1.42 0.27
C TYR A 58 -5.90 0.22 0.03
N GLY A 59 -5.36 -1.00 0.10
CA GLY A 59 -6.15 -2.23 0.06
C GLY A 59 -7.28 -2.25 1.08
N MET A 60 -6.99 -1.90 2.34
CA MET A 60 -8.02 -1.80 3.39
C MET A 60 -9.07 -0.72 3.07
N HIS A 61 -8.68 0.38 2.44
CA HIS A 61 -9.62 1.42 2.02
C HIS A 61 -10.49 1.02 0.83
N TYR A 62 -9.99 0.22 -0.12
CA TYR A 62 -10.70 -0.11 -1.36
C TYR A 62 -11.32 -1.51 -1.39
N ALA A 63 -10.99 -2.39 -0.43
CA ALA A 63 -11.50 -3.75 -0.36
C ALA A 63 -13.04 -3.81 -0.39
N ASP A 64 -13.72 -2.84 0.22
CA ASP A 64 -15.17 -2.71 0.23
C ASP A 64 -15.72 -1.84 -0.90
N LYS A 65 -14.89 -1.31 -1.80
CA LYS A 65 -15.29 -0.43 -2.92
C LYS A 65 -15.11 -1.09 -4.28
N CYS A 66 -14.30 -2.13 -4.36
CA CYS A 66 -14.08 -2.91 -5.58
C CYS A 66 -14.74 -4.30 -5.50
N GLY A 67 -14.72 -5.02 -6.63
CA GLY A 67 -15.16 -6.42 -6.68
C GLY A 67 -14.06 -7.38 -6.25
N GLU A 68 -12.80 -7.04 -6.53
CA GLU A 68 -11.62 -7.83 -6.16
C GLU A 68 -10.41 -6.91 -5.99
N TYR A 69 -9.63 -7.12 -4.94
CA TYR A 69 -8.38 -6.39 -4.66
C TYR A 69 -7.23 -7.35 -4.45
N VAL A 70 -6.13 -7.15 -5.18
CA VAL A 70 -4.88 -7.91 -5.01
C VAL A 70 -3.76 -6.92 -4.75
N GLY A 71 -3.20 -6.95 -3.54
CA GLY A 71 -1.98 -6.23 -3.19
C GLY A 71 -0.77 -7.16 -3.29
N ILE A 72 0.30 -6.70 -3.94
CA ILE A 72 1.59 -7.38 -3.94
C ILE A 72 2.68 -6.47 -3.39
N ASP A 73 3.60 -7.03 -2.61
CA ASP A 73 4.78 -6.32 -2.14
C ASP A 73 6.00 -7.25 -2.16
N ILE A 74 7.16 -6.69 -2.51
CA ILE A 74 8.40 -7.46 -2.59
C ILE A 74 8.97 -7.79 -1.20
N TYR A 75 8.62 -7.02 -0.17
CA TYR A 75 9.12 -7.20 1.19
C TYR A 75 8.13 -8.06 2.02
N PRO A 76 8.43 -9.36 2.25
CA PRO A 76 7.46 -10.30 2.81
C PRO A 76 6.88 -9.91 4.18
N PRO A 77 7.61 -9.25 5.10
CA PRO A 77 7.04 -8.83 6.38
C PRO A 77 5.81 -7.93 6.24
N HIS A 78 5.74 -7.09 5.21
CA HIS A 78 4.57 -6.22 4.98
C HIS A 78 3.27 -7.00 4.72
N ILE A 79 3.36 -8.12 4.01
CA ILE A 79 2.18 -8.96 3.68
C ILE A 79 1.86 -9.94 4.81
N LYS A 80 2.88 -10.40 5.54
CA LYS A 80 2.73 -11.39 6.61
C LYS A 80 1.84 -10.92 7.76
N ILE A 81 1.58 -9.61 7.88
CA ILE A 81 0.68 -9.05 8.91
C ILE A 81 -0.79 -9.47 8.71
N PHE A 82 -1.18 -9.86 7.49
CA PHE A 82 -2.55 -10.21 7.14
C PHE A 82 -2.90 -11.69 7.32
N LYS A 83 -2.05 -12.45 8.02
CA LYS A 83 -2.22 -13.89 8.25
C LYS A 83 -3.00 -14.20 9.51
#